data_AF-A0A9E3B0R0-F1
#
_entry.id   AF-A0A9E3B0R0-F1
#
_cell.length_a   1.000
_cell.length_b   1.000
_cell.length_c   1.000
_cell.angle_alpha   90.00
_cell.angle_beta   90.00
_cell.angle_gamma   90.00
#
_symmetry.space_group_name_H-M   'P 1'
#
loop_
_entity.id
_entity.type
_entity.pdbx_description
1 polymer ?
#
loop_
_entity_poly.entity_id
_entity_poly.type
_entity_poly.pdbx_seq_one_letter_code
_entity_poly.pdbx_strand_id
1 'polypeptide(L)'
;EAYRNISLIIRRPPGREAYPGDVFYLHSRLLERAARLNEDYGGGSLTALPLIETRANDISAYIPTNVISITDGQIFLETDLFNAGQRPAVNTGLSVSRVGSSAQTRAMRQVAGSLRLDLAQFRELAAFAQFSSDLDKATQARIDRGRRITEILKQPQYRPIPVEKQVMIIYAANNGYLDDVPLDLVAEWETNLYRYMDANHSEIGQEIIEKSVNARNKMSDELLKKLGDAIKEYKETAAPRPQEQKPQAASPEQAAQAAEQAQQAAS
;
A
#
# COMPACT_ATOMS: atom_id res chain seq x y z
N GLU A 1 -23.04 -3.82 -19.54
CA GLU A 1 -23.32 -4.67 -20.73
C GLU A 1 -24.78 -5.16 -20.81
N ALA A 2 -25.35 -5.80 -19.79
CA ALA A 2 -26.73 -6.30 -19.85
C ALA A 2 -27.77 -5.22 -20.27
N TYR A 3 -27.70 -4.03 -19.67
CA TYR A 3 -28.59 -2.92 -20.02
C TYR A 3 -28.42 -2.43 -21.47
N ARG A 4 -27.20 -2.51 -22.01
CA ARG A 4 -26.91 -2.22 -23.42
C ARG A 4 -27.63 -3.22 -24.31
N ASN A 5 -27.51 -4.53 -24.03
CA ASN A 5 -28.15 -5.57 -24.82
C ASN A 5 -29.68 -5.43 -24.80
N ILE A 6 -30.27 -5.16 -23.63
CA ILE A 6 -31.71 -4.89 -23.52
C ILE A 6 -32.11 -3.69 -24.38
N SER A 7 -31.37 -2.58 -24.28
CA SER A 7 -31.64 -1.36 -25.04
C SER A 7 -31.57 -1.56 -26.55
N LEU A 8 -30.62 -2.37 -27.02
CA LEU A 8 -30.50 -2.71 -28.44
C LEU A 8 -31.66 -3.62 -28.91
N ILE A 9 -32.08 -4.59 -28.10
CA ILE A 9 -33.22 -5.47 -28.42
C ILE A 9 -34.51 -4.66 -28.59
N ILE A 10 -34.76 -3.69 -27.72
CA ILE A 10 -35.92 -2.79 -27.80
C ILE A 10 -35.72 -1.65 -28.82
N ARG A 11 -34.65 -1.69 -29.61
CA ARG A 11 -34.32 -0.73 -30.68
C ARG A 11 -34.23 0.72 -30.20
N ARG A 12 -33.76 0.95 -28.98
CA ARG A 12 -33.41 2.31 -28.53
C ARG A 12 -32.16 2.80 -29.27
N PRO A 13 -32.09 4.09 -29.64
CA PRO A 13 -30.90 4.67 -30.27
C PRO A 13 -29.64 4.49 -29.38
N PRO A 14 -28.56 3.89 -29.90
CA PRO A 14 -27.31 3.73 -29.17
C PRO A 14 -26.44 4.99 -29.26
N GLY A 15 -25.58 5.18 -28.26
CA GLY A 15 -24.52 6.19 -28.21
C GLY A 15 -23.12 5.58 -28.24
N ARG A 16 -22.18 6.16 -27.47
CA ARG A 16 -20.78 5.71 -27.39
C ARG A 16 -20.69 4.25 -26.92
N GLU A 17 -19.85 3.45 -27.59
CA GLU A 17 -19.68 2.01 -27.33
C GLU A 17 -21.01 1.21 -27.33
N ALA A 18 -21.97 1.70 -28.11
CA ALA A 18 -23.34 1.20 -28.25
C ALA A 18 -24.20 1.25 -26.97
N TYR A 19 -23.77 1.93 -25.91
CA TYR A 19 -24.58 2.12 -24.71
C TYR A 19 -25.72 3.12 -24.95
N PRO A 20 -26.89 2.95 -24.31
CA PRO A 20 -27.96 3.93 -24.38
C PRO A 20 -27.56 5.23 -23.66
N GLY A 21 -28.15 6.36 -24.06
CA GLY A 21 -27.80 7.68 -23.49
C GLY A 21 -28.09 7.84 -21.99
N ASP A 22 -28.99 7.02 -21.43
CA ASP A 22 -29.36 7.00 -20.01
C ASP A 22 -28.52 6.04 -19.15
N VAL A 23 -27.45 5.45 -19.71
CA VAL A 23 -26.57 4.53 -18.93
C VAL A 23 -25.91 5.23 -17.74
N PHE A 24 -25.61 6.53 -17.87
CA PHE A 24 -25.08 7.32 -16.75
C PHE A 24 -26.10 7.39 -15.61
N TYR A 25 -27.36 7.71 -15.95
CA TYR A 25 -28.44 7.79 -14.98
C TYR A 25 -28.70 6.46 -14.27
N LEU A 26 -28.54 5.34 -14.97
CA LEU A 26 -28.64 4.00 -14.37
C LEU A 26 -27.63 3.81 -13.23
N HIS A 27 -26.38 4.23 -13.43
CA HIS A 27 -25.33 4.10 -12.43
C HIS A 27 -25.47 5.15 -11.31
N SER A 28 -25.79 6.40 -11.64
CA SER A 28 -25.93 7.45 -10.63
C SER A 28 -27.09 7.15 -9.68
N ARG A 29 -28.29 6.83 -10.20
CA ARG A 29 -29.44 6.48 -9.34
C ARG A 29 -29.21 5.26 -8.45
N LEU A 30 -28.26 4.40 -8.82
CA LEU A 30 -27.89 3.23 -8.02
C LEU A 30 -26.90 3.61 -6.93
N LEU A 31 -25.80 4.29 -7.29
CA LEU A 31 -24.70 4.59 -6.38
C LEU A 31 -25.03 5.72 -5.40
N GLU A 32 -25.79 6.73 -5.82
CA GLU A 32 -26.25 7.85 -4.97
C GLU A 32 -27.22 7.43 -3.86
N ARG A 33 -27.67 6.16 -3.86
CA ARG A 33 -28.45 5.59 -2.75
C ARG A 33 -27.57 5.22 -1.55
N ALA A 34 -26.25 5.07 -1.77
CA ALA A 34 -25.29 4.76 -0.72
C ALA A 34 -24.84 6.06 -0.06
N ALA A 35 -25.36 6.35 1.14
CA ALA A 35 -25.06 7.56 1.88
C ALA A 35 -24.99 7.29 3.38
N ARG A 36 -24.44 8.26 4.13
CA ARG A 36 -24.60 8.35 5.58
C ARG A 36 -25.75 9.30 5.88
N LEU A 37 -26.76 8.80 6.59
CA LEU A 37 -27.94 9.56 6.98
C LEU A 37 -27.62 10.48 8.16
N ASN A 38 -28.38 11.57 8.26
CA ASN A 38 -28.33 12.46 9.42
C ASN A 38 -28.88 11.77 10.68
N GLU A 39 -28.59 12.34 11.84
CA GLU A 39 -29.06 11.82 13.14
C GLU A 39 -30.59 11.75 13.21
N ASP A 40 -31.30 12.72 12.61
CA ASP A 40 -32.78 12.74 12.52
C ASP A 40 -33.36 11.53 11.75
N TYR A 41 -32.55 10.91 10.89
CA TYR A 41 -32.91 9.71 10.13
C TYR A 41 -32.23 8.44 10.69
N GLY A 42 -31.79 8.48 11.94
CA GLY A 42 -31.18 7.34 12.65
C GLY A 42 -29.68 7.17 12.44
N GLY A 43 -29.00 8.07 11.72
CA GLY A 43 -27.55 8.09 11.59
C GLY A 43 -26.92 6.89 10.88
N GLY A 44 -27.72 6.04 10.24
CA GLY A 44 -27.25 4.85 9.53
C GLY A 44 -26.40 5.17 8.30
N SER A 45 -25.61 4.20 7.83
CA SER A 45 -24.79 4.36 6.64
C SER A 45 -24.86 3.14 5.72
N LEU A 46 -24.90 3.39 4.42
CA LEU A 46 -24.70 2.39 3.37
C LEU A 46 -23.44 2.73 2.60
N THR A 47 -22.42 1.87 2.65
CA THR A 47 -21.16 2.04 1.91
C THR A 47 -21.17 1.16 0.67
N ALA A 48 -21.05 1.77 -0.51
CA ALA A 48 -20.95 1.04 -1.78
C ALA A 48 -19.49 0.80 -2.18
N LEU A 49 -19.20 -0.42 -2.64
CA LEU A 49 -17.91 -0.81 -3.22
C LEU A 49 -18.15 -1.37 -4.64
N PRO A 50 -18.40 -0.51 -5.64
CA PRO A 50 -18.61 -0.97 -7.01
C PRO A 50 -17.32 -1.54 -7.61
N LEU A 51 -17.43 -2.69 -8.26
CA LEU A 51 -16.34 -3.31 -9.03
C LEU A 51 -16.60 -3.10 -10.51
N ILE A 52 -15.65 -2.46 -11.20
CA ILE A 52 -15.70 -2.20 -12.64
C ILE A 52 -14.52 -2.88 -13.29
N GLU A 53 -14.80 -3.75 -14.25
CA GLU A 53 -13.78 -4.33 -15.12
C GLU A 53 -13.34 -3.30 -16.15
N THR A 54 -12.05 -3.04 -16.24
CA THR A 54 -11.44 -2.29 -17.34
C THR A 54 -10.88 -3.28 -18.37
N ARG A 55 -11.01 -2.96 -19.66
CA ARG A 55 -10.40 -3.76 -20.73
C ARG A 55 -9.00 -3.24 -20.99
N ALA A 56 -7.99 -4.10 -20.95
CA ALA A 56 -6.59 -3.74 -21.16
C ALA A 56 -6.12 -2.54 -20.32
N ASN A 57 -6.59 -2.43 -19.06
CA ASN A 57 -6.33 -1.32 -18.13
C ASN A 57 -6.77 0.07 -18.66
N ASP A 58 -7.66 0.15 -19.65
CA ASP A 58 -8.15 1.42 -20.18
C ASP A 58 -9.21 2.05 -19.26
N ILE A 59 -8.79 3.11 -18.57
CA ILE A 59 -9.66 3.93 -17.71
C ILE A 59 -10.45 5.01 -18.47
N SER A 60 -10.10 5.26 -19.74
CA SER A 60 -10.73 6.27 -20.59
C SER A 60 -11.97 5.75 -21.34
N ALA A 61 -12.23 4.44 -21.23
CA ALA A 61 -13.43 3.81 -21.72
C ALA A 61 -14.70 4.43 -21.11
N TYR A 62 -15.81 4.32 -21.82
CA TYR A 62 -17.02 5.08 -21.50
C TYR A 62 -17.60 4.76 -20.12
N ILE A 63 -17.70 3.48 -19.75
CA ILE A 63 -18.25 3.06 -18.46
C ILE A 63 -17.33 3.41 -17.28
N PRO A 64 -16.01 3.08 -17.30
CA PRO A 64 -15.09 3.51 -16.25
C PRO A 64 -15.12 5.01 -16.01
N THR A 65 -15.10 5.82 -17.07
CA THR A 65 -15.16 7.30 -16.96
C THR A 65 -16.43 7.76 -16.24
N ASN A 66 -17.59 7.20 -16.61
CA ASN A 66 -18.86 7.52 -15.96
C ASN A 66 -18.83 7.16 -14.47
N VAL A 67 -18.40 5.95 -14.12
CA VAL A 67 -18.40 5.50 -12.73
C VAL A 67 -17.40 6.29 -11.89
N ILE A 68 -16.20 6.57 -12.41
CA ILE A 68 -15.21 7.44 -11.76
C ILE A 68 -15.82 8.82 -11.45
N SER A 69 -16.61 9.38 -12.36
CA SER A 69 -17.23 10.69 -12.11
C SER A 69 -18.29 10.64 -10.99
N ILE A 70 -19.00 9.52 -10.83
CA ILE A 70 -20.06 9.33 -9.82
C ILE A 70 -19.48 8.99 -8.45
N THR A 71 -18.51 8.09 -8.36
CA THR A 71 -17.98 7.60 -7.08
C THR A 71 -17.12 8.64 -6.35
N ASP A 72 -17.11 8.61 -5.02
CA ASP A 72 -16.27 9.46 -4.16
C ASP A 72 -14.77 9.07 -4.14
N GLY A 73 -14.33 8.27 -5.10
CA GLY A 73 -12.98 7.77 -5.19
C GLY A 73 -12.92 6.46 -5.94
N GLN A 74 -11.70 6.01 -6.22
CA GLN A 74 -11.44 4.78 -6.94
C GLN A 74 -10.20 4.08 -6.37
N ILE A 75 -10.25 2.76 -6.36
CA ILE A 75 -9.10 1.88 -6.14
C ILE A 75 -8.82 1.23 -7.48
N PHE A 76 -7.70 1.61 -8.11
CA PHE A 76 -7.30 1.07 -9.39
C PHE A 76 -6.30 -0.08 -9.18
N LEU A 77 -6.65 -1.25 -9.72
CA LEU A 77 -5.84 -2.46 -9.61
C LEU A 77 -5.17 -2.73 -10.96
N GLU A 78 -3.86 -2.93 -10.96
CA GLU A 78 -3.08 -3.16 -12.17
C GLU A 78 -2.53 -4.58 -12.26
N THR A 79 -2.61 -5.15 -13.46
CA THR A 79 -2.08 -6.49 -13.74
C THR A 79 -0.56 -6.53 -13.62
N ASP A 80 0.15 -5.47 -14.04
CA ASP A 80 1.60 -5.42 -13.99
C ASP A 80 2.13 -5.40 -12.54
N LEU A 81 1.49 -4.63 -11.66
CA LEU A 81 1.79 -4.65 -10.22
C LEU A 81 1.55 -6.04 -9.61
N PHE A 82 0.45 -6.68 -9.99
CA PHE A 82 0.13 -8.03 -9.50
C PHE A 82 1.17 -9.07 -9.92
N ASN A 83 1.63 -8.99 -11.17
CA ASN A 83 2.66 -9.88 -11.74
C ASN A 83 4.06 -9.59 -11.17
N ALA A 84 4.35 -8.34 -10.83
CA ALA A 84 5.56 -7.93 -10.13
C ALA A 84 5.57 -8.32 -8.63
N GLY A 85 4.53 -9.00 -8.14
CA GLY A 85 4.43 -9.46 -6.76
C GLY A 85 3.89 -8.43 -5.77
N GLN A 86 3.44 -7.25 -6.23
CA GLN A 86 2.72 -6.30 -5.39
C GLN A 86 1.27 -6.75 -5.23
N ARG A 87 0.92 -7.25 -4.05
CA ARG A 87 -0.42 -7.76 -3.74
C ARG A 87 -0.83 -7.23 -2.37
N PRO A 88 -1.92 -6.45 -2.23
CA PRO A 88 -2.86 -6.01 -3.27
C PRO A 88 -2.22 -5.09 -4.32
N ALA A 89 -2.63 -5.24 -5.58
CA ALA A 89 -2.02 -4.57 -6.74
C ALA A 89 -2.55 -3.14 -6.95
N VAL A 90 -2.60 -2.34 -5.88
CA VAL A 90 -3.18 -0.99 -5.89
C VAL A 90 -2.20 0.00 -6.53
N ASN A 91 -2.62 0.65 -7.61
CA ASN A 91 -1.89 1.79 -8.13
C ASN A 91 -2.19 3.03 -7.28
N THR A 92 -1.26 3.44 -6.43
CA THR A 92 -1.40 4.59 -5.52
C THR A 92 -1.44 5.95 -6.20
N GLY A 93 -0.98 6.05 -7.46
CA GLY A 93 -1.03 7.27 -8.26
C GLY A 93 -2.41 7.50 -8.89
N LEU A 94 -3.00 6.45 -9.46
CA LEU A 94 -4.32 6.50 -10.10
C LEU A 94 -5.48 6.34 -9.11
N SER A 95 -5.24 5.68 -7.97
CA SER A 95 -6.23 5.52 -6.91
C SER A 95 -6.40 6.82 -6.13
N VAL A 96 -7.65 7.19 -5.86
CA VAL A 96 -8.00 8.45 -5.20
C VAL A 96 -9.14 8.21 -4.22
N SER A 97 -9.12 8.89 -3.07
CA SER A 97 -10.29 9.06 -2.22
C SER A 97 -10.60 10.56 -2.13
N ARG A 98 -11.81 10.96 -2.53
CA ARG A 98 -12.29 12.35 -2.43
C ARG A 98 -12.69 12.71 -0.99
N VAL A 99 -13.05 11.72 -0.17
CA VAL A 99 -13.32 11.88 1.27
C VAL A 99 -12.02 12.14 2.05
N GLY A 100 -10.93 11.51 1.62
CA GLY A 100 -9.59 11.71 2.18
C GLY A 100 -9.49 11.31 3.66
N SER A 101 -8.70 12.07 4.43
CA SER A 101 -8.39 11.77 5.83
C SER A 101 -9.59 11.84 6.79
N SER A 102 -10.75 12.33 6.34
CA SER A 102 -11.98 12.36 7.13
C SER A 102 -12.55 10.96 7.37
N ALA A 103 -12.21 9.98 6.53
CA ALA A 103 -12.59 8.58 6.70
C ALA A 103 -11.60 7.79 7.59
N GLN A 104 -10.51 8.42 8.04
CA GLN A 104 -9.48 7.76 8.84
C GLN A 104 -9.69 8.01 10.34
N THR A 105 -9.24 7.07 11.15
CA THR A 105 -9.06 7.32 12.59
C THR A 105 -7.95 8.35 12.80
N ARG A 106 -7.97 9.07 13.93
CA ARG A 106 -7.00 10.15 14.17
C ARG A 106 -5.56 9.64 14.24
N ALA A 107 -5.32 8.45 14.81
CA ALA A 107 -4.00 7.83 14.82
C ALA A 107 -3.52 7.51 13.40
N MET A 108 -4.37 6.90 12.57
CA MET A 108 -4.02 6.59 11.18
C MET A 108 -3.68 7.85 10.39
N ARG A 109 -4.47 8.92 10.54
CA ARG A 109 -4.19 10.21 9.91
C ARG A 109 -2.84 10.79 10.32
N GLN A 110 -2.47 10.65 11.60
CA GLN A 110 -1.22 11.18 12.15
C GLN A 110 0.01 10.45 11.59
N VAL A 111 -0.09 9.13 11.38
CA VAL A 111 1.04 8.34 10.87
C VAL A 111 1.08 8.28 9.35
N ALA A 112 -0.05 8.17 8.66
CA ALA A 112 -0.10 7.96 7.21
C ALA A 112 -0.21 9.25 6.38
N GLY A 113 -0.17 10.43 7.01
CA GLY A 113 -0.40 11.72 6.33
C GLY A 113 0.55 12.03 5.18
N SER A 114 1.83 11.67 5.29
CA SER A 114 2.84 11.86 4.24
C SER A 114 2.92 10.69 3.27
N LEU A 115 2.40 9.51 3.64
CA LEU A 115 2.64 8.23 2.95
C LEU A 115 2.32 8.28 1.45
N ARG A 116 1.21 8.92 1.07
CA ARG A 116 0.83 9.07 -0.35
C ARG A 116 1.83 9.93 -1.12
N LEU A 117 2.28 11.04 -0.53
CA LEU A 117 3.25 11.94 -1.15
C LEU A 117 4.61 11.24 -1.28
N ASP A 118 5.03 10.54 -0.22
CA ASP A 118 6.29 9.80 -0.19
C ASP A 118 6.32 8.69 -1.26
N LEU A 119 5.21 7.95 -1.43
CA LEU A 119 5.08 6.94 -2.50
C LEU A 119 5.02 7.54 -3.90
N ALA A 120 4.41 8.72 -4.07
CA ALA A 120 4.38 9.41 -5.35
C ALA A 120 5.80 9.88 -5.76
N GLN A 121 6.52 10.52 -4.83
CA GLN A 121 7.91 10.92 -5.03
C GLN A 121 8.81 9.71 -5.28
N PHE A 122 8.61 8.62 -4.53
CA PHE A 122 9.34 7.38 -4.75
C PHE A 122 9.18 6.86 -6.18
N ARG A 123 7.96 6.84 -6.72
CA ARG A 123 7.72 6.36 -8.09
C ARG A 123 8.38 7.24 -9.15
N GLU A 124 8.32 8.56 -8.96
CA GLU A 124 8.99 9.51 -9.84
C GLU A 124 10.51 9.32 -9.83
N LEU A 125 11.11 9.24 -8.63
CA LEU A 125 12.54 9.01 -8.47
C LEU A 125 12.97 7.63 -8.96
N ALA A 126 12.17 6.59 -8.74
CA ALA A 126 12.46 5.24 -9.19
C ALA A 126 12.44 5.12 -10.71
N ALA A 127 11.54 5.85 -11.39
CA ALA A 127 11.54 5.94 -12.85
C ALA A 127 12.79 6.69 -13.36
N PHE A 128 13.16 7.80 -12.72
CA PHE A 128 14.36 8.57 -13.10
C PHE A 128 15.67 7.79 -12.87
N ALA A 129 15.76 7.04 -11.77
CA ALA A 129 16.89 6.20 -11.43
C ALA A 129 17.18 5.09 -12.43
N GLN A 130 16.23 4.72 -13.30
CA GLN A 130 16.48 3.79 -14.40
C GLN A 130 17.37 4.39 -15.50
N PHE A 131 17.45 5.72 -15.58
CA PHE A 131 18.17 6.45 -16.63
C PHE A 131 19.47 7.11 -16.16
N SER A 132 19.70 7.22 -14.85
CA SER A 132 20.93 7.80 -14.27
C SER A 132 21.68 6.77 -13.44
N SER A 133 22.98 6.62 -13.69
CA SER A 133 23.86 5.74 -12.92
C SER A 133 24.41 6.40 -11.65
N ASP A 134 24.38 7.72 -11.57
CA ASP A 134 24.88 8.47 -10.42
C ASP A 134 23.71 9.18 -9.74
N LEU A 135 23.37 8.70 -8.55
CA LEU A 135 22.32 9.26 -7.70
C LEU A 135 22.98 9.78 -6.43
N ASP A 136 22.63 11.00 -6.04
CA ASP A 136 23.08 11.54 -4.77
C ASP A 136 22.53 10.70 -3.59
N LYS A 137 23.23 10.73 -2.46
CA LYS A 137 22.89 9.90 -1.28
C LYS A 137 21.47 10.16 -0.77
N ALA A 138 20.96 11.39 -0.89
CA ALA A 138 19.62 11.71 -0.40
C ALA A 138 18.54 11.11 -1.31
N THR A 139 18.74 11.15 -2.62
CA THR A 139 17.87 10.46 -3.59
C THR A 139 17.89 8.95 -3.41
N GLN A 140 19.07 8.36 -3.22
CA GLN A 140 19.21 6.92 -2.96
C GLN A 140 18.44 6.51 -1.69
N ALA A 141 18.60 7.26 -0.59
CA ALA A 141 17.89 6.99 0.66
C ALA A 141 16.35 7.07 0.51
N ARG A 142 15.84 8.01 -0.29
CA ARG A 142 14.40 8.11 -0.58
C ARG A 142 13.89 6.92 -1.38
N ILE A 143 14.65 6.47 -2.37
CA ILE A 143 14.32 5.28 -3.17
C ILE A 143 14.28 4.05 -2.28
N ASP A 144 15.31 3.88 -1.44
CA ASP A 144 15.45 2.73 -0.55
C ASP A 144 14.37 2.68 0.53
N ARG A 145 13.94 3.83 1.06
CA ARG A 145 12.78 3.92 1.95
C ARG A 145 11.48 3.59 1.21
N GLY A 146 11.28 4.14 0.01
CA GLY A 146 10.10 3.87 -0.80
C GLY A 146 9.93 2.39 -1.18
N ARG A 147 11.03 1.67 -1.44
CA ARG A 147 11.04 0.21 -1.63
C ARG A 147 10.51 -0.52 -0.39
N ARG A 148 11.00 -0.17 0.80
CA ARG A 148 10.55 -0.78 2.06
C ARG A 148 9.10 -0.50 2.39
N ILE A 149 8.66 0.74 2.17
CA ILE A 149 7.24 1.09 2.30
C ILE A 149 6.40 0.25 1.34
N THR A 150 6.84 0.07 0.10
CA THR A 150 6.13 -0.75 -0.90
C THR A 150 6.03 -2.22 -0.46
N GLU A 151 7.10 -2.78 0.13
CA GLU A 151 7.09 -4.13 0.72
C GLU A 151 6.11 -4.27 1.89
N ILE A 152 6.08 -3.31 2.82
CA ILE A 152 5.13 -3.29 3.96
C ILE A 152 3.67 -3.27 3.50
N LEU A 153 3.39 -2.65 2.35
CA LEU A 153 2.03 -2.60 1.81
C LEU A 153 1.60 -3.90 1.12
N LYS A 154 2.48 -4.90 1.03
CA LYS A 154 2.10 -6.23 0.55
C LYS A 154 1.38 -6.99 1.66
N GLN A 155 0.24 -7.55 1.32
CA GLN A 155 -0.61 -8.27 2.25
C GLN A 155 -1.17 -9.55 1.59
N PRO A 156 -0.96 -10.72 2.21
CA PRO A 156 -1.56 -11.97 1.74
C PRO A 156 -3.09 -11.95 1.78
N GLN A 157 -3.70 -12.71 0.87
CA GLN A 157 -5.14 -12.87 0.83
C GLN A 157 -5.68 -13.47 2.14
N TYR A 158 -6.85 -13.00 2.58
CA TYR A 158 -7.55 -13.47 3.79
C TYR A 158 -6.79 -13.28 5.11
N ARG A 159 -5.79 -12.39 5.14
CA ARG A 159 -5.09 -12.02 6.38
C ARG A 159 -5.26 -10.54 6.69
N PRO A 160 -6.46 -10.07 7.08
CA PRO A 160 -6.68 -8.67 7.45
C PRO A 160 -5.81 -8.29 8.65
N ILE A 161 -5.19 -7.11 8.60
CA ILE A 161 -4.37 -6.56 9.69
C ILE A 161 -5.26 -5.61 10.52
N PRO A 162 -5.33 -5.75 11.85
CA PRO A 162 -6.01 -4.80 12.73
C PRO A 162 -5.45 -3.36 12.63
N VAL A 163 -6.28 -2.36 12.92
CA VAL A 163 -5.92 -0.94 12.70
C VAL A 163 -4.72 -0.50 13.54
N GLU A 164 -4.63 -0.99 14.78
CA GLU A 164 -3.53 -0.70 15.69
C GLU A 164 -2.19 -1.21 15.15
N LYS A 165 -2.17 -2.40 14.55
CA LYS A 165 -0.99 -2.98 13.90
C LYS A 165 -0.60 -2.21 12.64
N GLN A 166 -1.59 -1.81 11.84
CA GLN A 166 -1.36 -0.94 10.68
C GLN A 166 -0.73 0.41 11.09
N VAL A 167 -1.21 1.01 12.19
CA VAL A 167 -0.64 2.26 12.72
C VAL A 167 0.80 2.07 13.15
N MET A 168 1.12 0.98 13.86
CA MET A 168 2.47 0.66 14.32
C MET A 168 3.46 0.50 13.15
N ILE A 169 3.11 -0.29 12.13
CA ILE A 169 4.02 -0.54 11.01
C ILE A 169 4.21 0.70 10.12
N ILE A 170 3.16 1.49 9.89
CA ILE A 170 3.27 2.74 9.12
C ILE A 170 4.10 3.77 9.89
N TYR A 171 3.92 3.85 11.21
CA TYR A 171 4.77 4.68 12.06
C TYR A 171 6.24 4.23 11.98
N ALA A 172 6.50 2.92 12.02
CA ALA A 172 7.84 2.39 11.90
C ALA A 172 8.50 2.79 10.57
N ALA A 173 7.77 2.65 9.47
CA ALA A 173 8.24 2.96 8.12
C ALA A 173 8.53 4.45 7.93
N ASN A 174 7.63 5.33 8.37
CA ASN A 174 7.76 6.76 8.16
C ASN A 174 8.88 7.40 8.99
N ASN A 175 9.19 6.82 10.16
CA ASN A 175 10.29 7.27 11.01
C ASN A 175 11.63 6.60 10.67
N GLY A 176 11.71 5.80 9.60
CA GLY A 176 12.96 5.21 9.11
C GLY A 176 13.47 4.03 9.94
N TYR A 177 12.64 3.42 10.79
CA TYR A 177 13.06 2.27 11.60
C TYR A 177 13.35 1.01 10.76
N LEU A 178 12.88 0.99 9.51
CA LEU A 178 13.16 -0.09 8.56
C LEU A 178 14.33 0.22 7.63
N ASP A 179 14.93 1.43 7.65
CA ASP A 179 15.89 1.88 6.63
C ASP A 179 17.16 0.98 6.53
N ASP A 180 17.52 0.28 7.60
CA ASP A 180 18.64 -0.67 7.68
C ASP A 180 18.23 -2.14 7.47
N VAL A 181 16.94 -2.43 7.35
CA VAL A 181 16.42 -3.78 7.13
C VAL A 181 16.55 -4.13 5.64
N PRO A 182 17.20 -5.26 5.28
CA PRO A 182 17.22 -5.77 3.90
C PRO A 182 15.81 -6.04 3.37
N LEU A 183 15.56 -5.80 2.08
CA LEU A 183 14.21 -5.88 1.49
C LEU A 183 13.56 -7.26 1.63
N ASP A 184 14.35 -8.33 1.54
CA ASP A 184 13.94 -9.71 1.70
C ASP A 184 13.48 -10.05 3.13
N LEU A 185 13.98 -9.31 4.13
CA LEU A 185 13.65 -9.51 5.53
C LEU A 185 12.50 -8.60 6.01
N VAL A 186 12.01 -7.66 5.20
CA VAL A 186 10.96 -6.70 5.62
C VAL A 186 9.67 -7.40 6.05
N ALA A 187 9.23 -8.41 5.30
CA ALA A 187 7.99 -9.14 5.62
C ALA A 187 8.10 -9.95 6.93
N GLU A 188 9.28 -10.53 7.18
CA GLU A 188 9.56 -11.21 8.45
C GLU A 188 9.66 -10.20 9.60
N TRP A 189 10.33 -9.07 9.37
CA TRP A 189 10.47 -7.99 10.33
C TRP A 189 9.11 -7.44 10.76
N GLU A 190 8.18 -7.24 9.83
CA GLU A 190 6.80 -6.84 10.11
C GLU A 190 6.08 -7.88 10.98
N THR A 191 6.14 -9.15 10.60
CA THR A 191 5.45 -10.23 11.33
C THR A 191 5.99 -10.37 12.75
N ASN A 192 7.31 -10.29 12.91
CA ASN A 192 7.97 -10.37 14.21
C ASN A 192 7.70 -9.14 15.07
N LEU A 193 7.61 -7.94 14.47
CA LEU A 193 7.18 -6.73 15.17
C LEU A 193 5.79 -6.94 15.78
N TYR A 194 4.83 -7.46 15.01
CA TYR A 194 3.48 -7.69 15.53
C TYR A 194 3.47 -8.66 16.72
N ARG A 195 4.23 -9.76 16.64
CA ARG A 195 4.33 -10.72 17.75
C ARG A 195 5.00 -10.10 18.97
N TYR A 196 6.05 -9.32 18.77
CA TYR A 196 6.77 -8.65 19.85
C TYR A 196 5.88 -7.63 20.57
N MET A 197 5.16 -6.80 19.80
CA MET A 197 4.24 -5.82 20.36
C MET A 197 3.08 -6.48 21.10
N ASP A 198 2.53 -7.58 20.58
CA ASP A 198 1.47 -8.34 21.25
C ASP A 198 1.96 -8.96 22.58
N ALA A 199 3.21 -9.45 22.63
CA ALA A 199 3.75 -10.14 23.79
C ALA A 199 4.28 -9.21 24.89
N ASN A 200 4.95 -8.12 24.50
CA ASN A 200 5.70 -7.26 25.44
C ASN A 200 5.05 -5.89 25.66
N HIS A 201 4.25 -5.39 24.70
CA HIS A 201 3.69 -4.03 24.73
C HIS A 201 2.23 -3.99 24.29
N SER A 202 1.43 -4.97 24.73
CA SER A 202 0.01 -5.08 24.37
C SER A 202 -0.81 -3.82 24.73
N GLU A 203 -0.37 -3.10 25.77
CA GLU A 203 -0.95 -1.84 26.23
C GLU A 203 -0.93 -0.74 25.17
N ILE A 204 0.10 -0.70 24.31
CA ILE A 204 0.21 0.29 23.24
C ILE A 204 -0.89 0.07 22.21
N GLY A 205 -1.15 -1.19 21.84
CA GLY A 205 -2.23 -1.54 20.92
C GLY A 205 -3.62 -1.17 21.47
N GLN A 206 -3.85 -1.47 22.76
CA GLN A 206 -5.09 -1.12 23.44
C GLN A 206 -5.30 0.40 23.52
N GLU A 207 -4.25 1.15 23.87
CA GLU A 207 -4.31 2.61 23.98
C GLU A 207 -4.57 3.27 22.61
N ILE A 208 -4.02 2.71 21.52
CA ILE A 208 -4.33 3.16 20.15
C ILE A 208 -5.81 2.94 19.84
N ILE A 209 -6.39 1.78 20.16
CA ILE A 209 -7.81 1.49 19.92
C ILE A 209 -8.68 2.48 20.72
N GLU A 210 -8.42 2.61 22.01
CA GLU A 210 -9.22 3.44 22.91
C GLU A 210 -9.19 4.91 22.50
N LYS A 211 -8.00 5.47 22.27
CA LYS A 211 -7.85 6.89 21.93
C LYS A 211 -8.30 7.20 20.50
N SER A 212 -7.97 6.33 19.54
CA SER A 212 -8.16 6.64 18.12
C SER A 212 -9.52 6.21 17.58
N VAL A 213 -10.00 5.02 17.97
CA VAL A 213 -11.25 4.44 17.44
C VAL A 213 -12.44 4.92 18.26
N ASN A 214 -12.34 4.80 19.59
CA ASN A 214 -13.47 5.08 20.48
C ASN A 214 -13.56 6.58 20.79
N ALA A 215 -12.47 7.19 21.27
CA ALA A 215 -12.46 8.59 21.67
C ALA A 215 -12.24 9.57 20.51
N ARG A 216 -11.88 9.09 19.31
CA ARG A 216 -11.56 9.91 18.12
C ARG A 216 -10.55 11.04 18.39
N ASN A 217 -9.59 10.78 19.28
CA ASN A 217 -8.54 11.68 19.69
C ASN A 217 -7.22 11.36 19.01
N LYS A 218 -6.35 12.36 18.88
CA LYS A 218 -4.96 12.17 18.41
C LYS A 218 -4.18 11.31 19.39
N MET A 219 -3.14 10.63 18.92
CA MET A 219 -2.20 9.97 19.82
C MET A 219 -1.43 11.06 20.59
N SER A 220 -1.29 10.88 21.90
CA SER A 220 -0.46 11.77 22.72
C SER A 220 1.01 11.61 22.37
N ASP A 221 1.80 12.66 22.56
CA ASP A 221 3.24 12.61 22.30
C ASP A 221 3.94 11.57 23.18
N GLU A 222 3.41 11.33 24.39
CA GLU A 222 3.83 10.23 25.27
C GLU A 222 3.62 8.85 24.64
N LEU A 223 2.48 8.61 23.98
CA LEU A 223 2.19 7.34 23.33
C LEU A 223 3.09 7.14 22.10
N LEU A 224 3.31 8.19 21.32
CA LEU A 224 4.26 8.15 20.20
C LEU A 224 5.67 7.84 20.67
N LYS A 225 6.10 8.44 21.79
CA LYS A 225 7.40 8.17 22.38
C LYS A 225 7.51 6.72 22.85
N LYS A 226 6.52 6.22 23.59
CA LYS A 226 6.46 4.81 24.02
C LYS A 226 6.53 3.85 22.82
N LEU A 227 5.78 4.14 21.76
CA LEU A 227 5.81 3.34 20.52
C LEU A 227 7.19 3.35 19.87
N GLY A 228 7.82 4.53 19.76
CA GLY A 228 9.17 4.65 19.22
C GLY A 228 10.22 3.91 20.04
N ASP A 229 10.13 3.99 21.37
CA ASP A 229 11.06 3.31 22.28
C ASP A 229 10.87 1.78 22.22
N ALA A 230 9.62 1.29 22.18
CA ALA A 230 9.32 -0.13 21.99
C ALA A 230 9.84 -0.69 20.65
N ILE A 231 9.72 0.09 19.56
CA ILE A 231 10.26 -0.31 18.24
C ILE A 231 11.79 -0.37 18.26
N LYS A 232 12.46 0.56 18.97
CA LYS A 232 13.92 0.52 19.13
C LYS A 232 14.36 -0.69 19.94
N GLU A 233 13.67 -0.98 21.03
CA GLU A 233 13.93 -2.18 21.84
C GLU A 233 13.76 -3.46 21.02
N TYR A 234 12.67 -3.56 20.24
CA TYR A 234 12.46 -4.65 19.31
C TYR A 234 13.63 -4.79 18.32
N LYS A 235 14.09 -3.66 17.77
CA LYS A 235 15.21 -3.63 16.81
C LYS A 235 16.51 -4.14 17.41
N GLU A 236 16.77 -3.89 18.69
CA GLU A 236 17.97 -4.34 19.39
C GLU A 236 17.89 -5.82 19.83
N THR A 237 16.69 -6.29 20.20
CA THR A 237 16.52 -7.58 20.88
C THR A 237 16.04 -8.71 19.98
N ALA A 238 15.13 -8.44 19.04
CA ALA A 238 14.34 -9.47 18.36
C ALA A 238 14.20 -9.28 16.85
N ALA A 239 14.61 -8.13 16.29
CA ALA A 239 14.54 -7.92 14.85
C ALA A 239 15.48 -8.87 14.09
N PRO A 240 15.04 -9.38 12.92
CA PRO A 240 15.90 -10.18 12.06
C PRO A 240 17.11 -9.33 11.64
N ARG A 241 18.30 -9.77 12.03
CA ARG A 241 19.56 -9.15 11.61
C ARG A 241 19.92 -9.64 10.22
N PRO A 242 20.48 -8.78 9.35
CA PRO A 242 21.16 -9.27 8.16
C PRO A 242 22.17 -10.32 8.62
N GLN A 243 22.10 -11.54 8.08
CA GLN A 243 23.22 -12.44 8.22
C GLN A 243 24.42 -11.70 7.63
N GLU A 244 25.47 -11.47 8.41
CA GLU A 244 26.77 -11.08 7.85
C GLU A 244 27.00 -12.04 6.69
N GLN A 245 27.14 -11.51 5.48
CA GLN A 245 27.49 -12.32 4.32
C GLN A 245 28.73 -13.11 4.72
N LYS A 246 28.56 -14.39 5.06
CA LYS A 246 29.69 -15.31 5.03
C LYS A 246 30.25 -15.15 3.62
N PRO A 247 31.54 -14.83 3.46
CA PRO A 247 32.12 -14.71 2.14
C PRO A 247 31.69 -15.94 1.38
N GLN A 248 30.98 -15.75 0.25
CA GLN A 248 30.56 -16.84 -0.61
C GLN A 248 31.81 -17.70 -0.80
N ALA A 249 31.79 -18.90 -0.21
CA ALA A 249 32.84 -19.86 -0.48
C ALA A 249 32.77 -20.02 -2.00
N ALA A 250 33.85 -19.60 -2.68
CA ALA A 250 33.97 -19.68 -4.12
C ALA A 250 33.47 -21.06 -4.53
N SER A 251 32.59 -21.11 -5.53
CA SER A 251 32.15 -22.39 -6.07
C SER A 251 33.38 -23.25 -6.38
N PRO A 252 33.32 -24.58 -6.21
CA PRO A 252 34.47 -25.45 -6.50
C PRO A 252 35.07 -25.21 -7.90
N GLU A 253 34.24 -24.78 -8.86
CA GLU A 253 34.67 -24.36 -10.20
C GLU A 253 35.47 -23.06 -10.20
N GLN A 254 35.10 -22.04 -9.43
CA GLN A 254 35.85 -20.79 -9.31
C GLN A 254 37.18 -20.98 -8.57
N ALA A 255 37.23 -21.88 -7.59
CA ALA A 255 38.48 -22.24 -6.93
C ALA A 255 39.42 -23.05 -7.85
N ALA A 256 38.87 -23.95 -8.68
CA ALA A 256 39.62 -24.70 -9.67
C ALA A 256 40.18 -23.80 -10.77
N GLN A 257 39.39 -22.86 -11.30
CA GLN A 257 39.83 -21.90 -12.31
C GLN A 257 40.92 -20.95 -11.78
N ALA A 258 40.82 -20.52 -10.52
CA ALA A 258 41.86 -19.70 -9.90
C ALA A 258 43.17 -20.48 -9.67
N ALA A 259 43.09 -21.77 -9.33
CA ALA A 259 44.26 -22.64 -9.18
C ALA A 259 44.93 -22.93 -10.54
N GLU A 260 44.15 -23.11 -11.60
CA GLU A 260 44.65 -23.35 -12.96
C GLU A 260 45.31 -22.10 -13.55
N GLN A 261 44.73 -20.92 -13.32
CA GLN A 261 45.34 -19.64 -13.69
C GLN A 261 46.64 -19.34 -12.92
N ALA A 262 46.70 -19.71 -11.63
CA ALA A 262 47.91 -19.56 -10.83
C ALA A 262 49.04 -20.52 -11.27
N GLN A 263 48.70 -21.72 -11.73
CA GLN A 263 49.69 -22.65 -12.28
C GLN A 263 50.22 -22.21 -13.65
N GLN A 264 49.37 -21.64 -14.52
CA GLN A 264 49.80 -21.11 -15.82
C GLN A 264 50.65 -19.84 -15.70
N ALA A 265 50.50 -19.05 -14.63
CA ALA A 265 51.34 -17.88 -14.37
C ALA A 265 52.72 -18.23 -13.76
N ALA A 266 52.89 -19.46 -13.25
CA ALA A 266 54.11 -19.93 -12.61
C ALA A 266 55.02 -20.78 -13.53
N SER A 267 54.62 -20.98 -14.79
CA SER A 267 55.35 -21.68 -15.85
C SER A 267 55.69 -20.74 -16.99
#